data_AF-A0AAU9VZY9-F1
#
_entry.id   AF-A0AAU9VZY9-F1
#
_cell.length_a   1.000
_cell.length_b   1.000
_cell.length_c   1.000
_cell.angle_alpha   90.00
_cell.angle_beta   90.00
_cell.angle_gamma   90.00
#
_symmetry.space_group_name_H-M   'P 1'
#
loop_
_entity.id
_entity.type
_entity.pdbx_description
1 polymer ?
#
loop_
_entity_poly.entity_id
_entity_poly.type
_entity_poly.pdbx_seq_one_letter_code
_entity_poly.pdbx_strand_id
1 'polypeptide(L)'
;MTRAQTALWFAKSFGQEVESIAMKEVKTGSKHNAKMTSDEQQENTATGFNSLSKQEKEKVDHILFLLDIFCVGDSSYHELSMFNDLPKSYLIKQRQTQLNDMCHIISTPGRAKGVEVSFQELLKERVQDLLTKIQNLILKMKV
;
A
#
# COMPACT_ATOMS: atom_id res chain seq x y z
N MET A 1 16.35 19.72 -16.73
CA MET A 1 14.96 19.50 -17.17
C MET A 1 14.95 19.16 -18.64
N THR A 2 14.12 18.20 -19.06
CA THR A 2 13.84 17.97 -20.48
C THR A 2 12.92 19.05 -21.03
N ARG A 3 12.89 19.23 -22.35
CA ARG A 3 11.96 20.17 -23.01
C ARG A 3 10.49 19.89 -22.65
N ALA A 4 10.14 18.62 -22.46
CA ALA A 4 8.81 18.21 -22.04
C ALA A 4 8.51 18.64 -20.60
N GLN A 5 9.46 18.46 -19.66
CA GLN A 5 9.30 18.92 -18.28
C GLN A 5 9.15 20.45 -18.18
N THR A 6 9.90 21.21 -18.97
CA THR A 6 9.78 22.68 -19.00
C THR A 6 8.42 23.13 -19.53
N ALA A 7 7.90 22.47 -20.57
CA ALA A 7 6.57 22.77 -21.10
C ALA A 7 5.44 22.44 -20.12
N LEU A 8 5.55 21.30 -19.42
CA LEU A 8 4.59 20.91 -18.37
C LEU A 8 4.62 21.89 -17.19
N TRP A 9 5.81 22.30 -16.76
CA TRP A 9 5.96 23.29 -15.70
C TRP A 9 5.36 24.64 -16.08
N PHE A 10 5.59 25.10 -17.33
CA PHE A 10 5.00 26.33 -17.85
C PHE A 10 3.47 26.27 -17.88
N ALA A 11 2.87 25.17 -18.38
CA ALA A 11 1.42 25.01 -18.35
C ALA A 11 0.86 25.09 -16.92
N LYS A 12 1.55 24.44 -15.96
CA LYS A 12 1.18 24.45 -14.55
C LYS A 12 1.26 25.85 -13.93
N SER A 13 2.19 26.71 -14.33
CA SER A 13 2.24 28.08 -13.81
C SER A 13 1.06 28.95 -14.23
N PHE A 14 0.29 28.54 -15.25
CA PHE A 14 -0.98 29.14 -15.65
C PHE A 14 -2.21 28.36 -15.16
N GLY A 15 -2.03 27.42 -14.22
CA GLY A 15 -3.12 26.62 -13.67
C GLY A 15 -3.66 25.56 -14.64
N GLN A 16 -2.92 25.21 -15.69
CA GLN A 16 -3.29 24.15 -16.63
C GLN A 16 -2.50 22.89 -16.32
N GLU A 17 -3.19 21.77 -16.09
CA GLU A 17 -2.58 20.45 -15.93
C GLU A 17 -3.01 19.52 -17.07
N VAL A 18 -2.06 18.73 -17.58
CA VAL A 18 -2.32 17.80 -18.68
C VAL A 18 -2.99 16.54 -18.11
N GLU A 19 -4.26 16.33 -18.43
CA GLU A 19 -5.01 15.15 -17.99
C GLU A 19 -4.71 13.90 -18.84
N SER A 20 -4.64 14.06 -20.17
CA SER A 20 -4.33 12.96 -21.09
C SER A 20 -3.74 13.44 -22.41
N ILE A 21 -3.01 12.55 -23.08
CA ILE A 21 -2.41 12.77 -24.39
C ILE A 21 -2.87 11.65 -25.32
N ALA A 22 -3.59 12.01 -26.38
CA ALA A 22 -3.94 11.09 -27.46
C ALA A 22 -3.05 11.33 -28.68
N MET A 23 -2.42 10.27 -29.17
CA MET A 23 -1.56 10.28 -30.35
C MET A 23 -2.12 9.32 -31.40
N LYS A 24 -2.04 9.69 -32.67
CA LYS A 24 -2.31 8.77 -33.78
C LYS A 24 -1.00 8.47 -34.49
N GLU A 25 -0.64 7.20 -34.53
CA GLU A 25 0.53 6.73 -35.25
C GLU A 25 0.29 6.81 -36.77
N VAL A 26 1.15 7.54 -37.46
CA VAL A 26 0.98 7.87 -38.89
C VAL A 26 1.11 6.63 -39.78
N LYS A 27 1.98 5.68 -39.40
CA LYS A 27 2.30 4.50 -40.21
C LYS A 27 1.24 3.40 -40.12
N THR A 28 0.70 3.18 -38.92
CA THR A 28 -0.23 2.08 -38.62
C THR A 28 -1.67 2.56 -38.49
N GLY A 29 -1.89 3.86 -38.30
CA GLY A 29 -3.19 4.44 -37.99
C GLY A 29 -3.66 4.22 -36.55
N SER A 30 -2.87 3.52 -35.73
CA SER A 30 -3.20 3.18 -34.34
C SER A 30 -3.31 4.43 -33.47
N LYS A 31 -4.32 4.46 -32.61
CA LYS A 31 -4.50 5.54 -31.62
C LYS A 31 -3.93 5.08 -30.28
N HIS A 32 -2.99 5.83 -29.75
CA HIS A 32 -2.36 5.64 -28.45
C HIS A 32 -2.91 6.71 -27.50
N ASN A 33 -3.35 6.31 -26.31
CA ASN A 33 -3.81 7.25 -25.30
C ASN A 33 -3.00 7.04 -24.02
N ALA A 34 -2.37 8.10 -23.52
CA ALA A 34 -1.67 8.12 -22.25
C ALA A 34 -2.42 9.07 -21.30
N LYS A 35 -2.98 8.53 -20.22
CA LYS A 35 -3.51 9.35 -19.12
C LYS A 35 -2.38 9.68 -18.16
N MET A 36 -2.32 10.93 -17.71
CA MET A 36 -1.42 11.30 -16.62
C MET A 36 -2.10 10.90 -15.31
N THR A 37 -1.64 9.81 -14.70
CA THR A 37 -1.96 9.52 -13.32
C THR A 37 -1.09 10.43 -12.46
N SER A 38 -1.70 11.38 -11.76
CA SER A 38 -1.01 12.05 -10.66
C SER A 38 -0.50 10.99 -9.68
N ASP A 39 0.76 11.10 -9.25
CA ASP A 39 1.39 10.17 -8.29
C ASP A 39 0.61 10.06 -6.95
N GLU A 40 -0.36 10.97 -6.73
CA GLU A 40 -1.21 11.04 -5.54
C GLU A 40 -2.60 10.38 -5.71
N GLN A 41 -2.94 9.86 -6.90
CA GLN A 41 -4.24 9.21 -7.13
C GLN A 41 -4.07 7.82 -7.76
N GLN A 42 -3.59 6.87 -6.94
CA GLN A 42 -3.94 5.47 -7.11
C GLN A 42 -4.83 5.02 -5.94
N GLU A 43 -5.94 5.74 -5.72
CA GLU A 43 -7.07 5.17 -5.00
C GLU A 43 -7.93 4.36 -5.98
N ASN A 44 -8.09 3.08 -5.65
CA ASN A 44 -9.22 2.23 -6.01
C ASN A 44 -9.63 2.18 -7.49
N THR A 45 -8.86 1.45 -8.28
CA THR A 45 -9.47 0.65 -9.37
C THR A 45 -9.39 -0.83 -8.99
N ALA A 46 -10.42 -1.59 -9.34
CA ALA A 46 -10.73 -2.95 -8.87
C ALA A 46 -9.70 -4.06 -9.26
N THR A 47 -8.46 -3.69 -9.55
CA THR A 47 -7.30 -4.56 -9.78
C THR A 47 -6.27 -4.39 -8.65
N GLY A 48 -6.73 -4.37 -7.40
CA GLY A 48 -5.90 -4.21 -6.21
C GLY A 48 -5.35 -5.54 -5.67
N PHE A 49 -4.50 -5.48 -4.65
CA PHE A 49 -3.95 -6.62 -3.92
C PHE A 49 -4.98 -7.74 -3.65
N ASN A 50 -6.23 -7.37 -3.37
CA ASN A 50 -7.32 -8.31 -3.08
C ASN A 50 -7.68 -9.23 -4.25
N SER A 51 -7.50 -8.82 -5.51
CA SER A 51 -7.80 -9.63 -6.70
C SER A 51 -6.69 -10.62 -7.08
N LEU A 52 -5.53 -10.56 -6.42
CA LEU A 52 -4.41 -11.48 -6.65
C LEU A 52 -4.73 -12.91 -6.19
N SER A 53 -4.10 -13.89 -6.85
CA SER A 53 -4.10 -15.29 -6.41
C SER A 53 -3.37 -15.44 -5.07
N LYS A 54 -3.59 -16.57 -4.38
CA LYS A 54 -2.95 -16.83 -3.08
C LYS A 54 -1.42 -16.80 -3.16
N GLN A 55 -0.86 -17.36 -4.23
CA GLN A 55 0.59 -17.41 -4.44
C GLN A 55 1.19 -16.02 -4.70
N GLU A 56 0.48 -15.15 -5.41
CA GLU A 56 0.94 -13.77 -5.65
C GLU A 56 0.87 -12.93 -4.38
N LYS A 57 -0.16 -13.12 -3.55
CA LYS A 57 -0.26 -12.48 -2.23
C LYS A 57 0.89 -12.89 -1.32
N GLU A 58 1.22 -14.19 -1.30
CA GLU A 58 2.32 -14.72 -0.51
C GLU A 58 3.68 -14.14 -0.95
N LYS A 59 3.90 -13.99 -2.27
CA LYS A 59 5.09 -13.30 -2.79
C LYS A 59 5.17 -11.84 -2.33
N VAL A 60 4.05 -11.12 -2.35
CA VAL A 60 3.99 -9.74 -1.85
C VAL A 60 4.31 -9.68 -0.35
N ASP A 61 3.74 -10.58 0.45
CA ASP A 61 4.02 -10.65 1.89
C ASP A 61 5.51 -10.98 2.17
N HIS A 62 6.11 -11.90 1.42
CA HIS A 62 7.53 -12.23 1.53
C HIS A 62 8.44 -11.06 1.18
N ILE A 63 8.12 -10.35 0.11
CA ILE A 63 8.88 -9.16 -0.28
C ILE A 63 8.73 -8.09 0.79
N LEU A 64 7.51 -7.86 1.28
CA LEU A 64 7.28 -6.86 2.31
C LEU A 64 8.09 -7.15 3.58
N PHE A 65 8.16 -8.41 3.99
CA PHE A 65 9.03 -8.86 5.08
C PHE A 65 10.52 -8.56 4.82
N LEU A 66 11.01 -8.79 3.59
CA LEU A 66 12.38 -8.46 3.22
C LEU A 66 12.63 -6.95 3.24
N LEU A 67 11.69 -6.14 2.74
CA LEU A 67 11.82 -4.69 2.75
C LEU A 67 11.91 -4.15 4.19
N ASP A 68 11.15 -4.73 5.11
CA ASP A 68 11.18 -4.38 6.53
C ASP A 68 12.53 -4.74 7.18
N ILE A 69 13.04 -5.97 6.94
CA ILE A 69 14.34 -6.41 7.46
C ILE A 69 15.50 -5.55 6.95
N PHE A 70 15.47 -5.18 5.68
CA PHE A 70 16.54 -4.41 5.04
C PHE A 70 16.31 -2.90 5.09
N CYS A 71 15.24 -2.43 5.75
CA CYS A 71 14.84 -1.02 5.83
C CYS A 71 14.78 -0.33 4.46
N VAL A 72 14.28 -1.03 3.44
CA VAL A 72 14.20 -0.51 2.07
C VAL A 72 12.94 0.34 1.94
N GLY A 73 13.13 1.63 1.67
CA GLY A 73 12.04 2.56 1.47
C GLY A 73 11.29 2.36 0.14
N ASP A 74 10.07 2.88 0.09
CA ASP A 74 9.17 2.77 -1.05
C ASP A 74 9.78 3.27 -2.37
N SER A 75 10.53 4.37 -2.34
CA SER A 75 11.18 4.92 -3.54
C SER A 75 12.22 3.96 -4.10
N SER A 76 13.04 3.36 -3.22
CA SER A 76 14.05 2.38 -3.61
C SER A 76 13.41 1.11 -4.18
N TYR A 77 12.34 0.63 -3.55
CA TYR A 77 11.61 -0.53 -4.07
C TYR A 77 10.91 -0.23 -5.39
N HIS A 78 10.35 0.97 -5.56
CA HIS A 78 9.72 1.39 -6.80
C HIS A 78 10.70 1.30 -7.96
N GLU A 79 11.89 1.91 -7.83
CA GLU A 79 12.96 1.81 -8.82
C GLU A 79 13.37 0.35 -9.08
N LEU A 80 13.59 -0.43 -8.02
CA LEU A 80 13.95 -1.85 -8.14
C LEU A 80 12.90 -2.67 -8.90
N SER A 81 11.62 -2.39 -8.69
CA SER A 81 10.49 -3.06 -9.35
C SER A 81 10.28 -2.64 -10.81
N MET A 82 10.92 -1.56 -11.28
CA MET A 82 10.88 -1.17 -12.69
C MET A 82 11.83 -2.02 -13.54
N PHE A 83 12.96 -2.45 -12.98
CA PHE A 83 14.01 -3.18 -13.71
C PHE A 83 13.93 -4.69 -13.58
N ASN A 84 13.09 -5.21 -12.66
CA ASN A 84 12.98 -6.63 -12.37
C ASN A 84 11.52 -7.11 -12.48
N ASP A 85 11.33 -8.42 -12.66
CA ASP A 85 10.02 -9.10 -12.60
C ASP A 85 9.51 -9.24 -11.16
N LEU A 86 9.53 -8.13 -10.41
CA LEU A 86 8.98 -8.02 -9.05
C LEU A 86 7.53 -7.51 -9.10
N PRO A 87 6.74 -7.80 -8.06
CA PRO A 87 5.46 -7.13 -7.85
C PRO A 87 5.60 -5.61 -7.93
N LYS A 88 4.60 -4.97 -8.53
CA LYS A 88 4.61 -3.51 -8.68
C LYS A 88 4.53 -2.84 -7.31
N SER A 89 5.23 -1.72 -7.15
CA SER A 89 5.29 -0.96 -5.90
C SER A 89 3.92 -0.61 -5.31
N TYR A 90 2.90 -0.38 -6.16
CA TYR A 90 1.54 -0.10 -5.69
C TYR A 90 0.92 -1.26 -4.90
N LEU A 91 1.27 -2.53 -5.24
CA LEU A 91 0.80 -3.71 -4.51
C LEU A 91 1.42 -3.81 -3.13
N ILE A 92 2.72 -3.49 -3.02
CA ILE A 92 3.42 -3.45 -1.73
C ILE A 92 2.84 -2.36 -0.84
N LYS A 93 2.69 -1.14 -1.37
CA LYS A 93 2.09 -0.01 -0.64
C LYS A 93 0.67 -0.34 -0.15
N GLN A 94 -0.16 -0.89 -1.03
CA GLN A 94 -1.51 -1.27 -0.65
C GLN A 94 -1.53 -2.31 0.48
N ARG A 95 -0.63 -3.32 0.41
CA ARG A 95 -0.53 -4.33 1.47
C ARG A 95 0.00 -3.75 2.77
N GLN A 96 0.97 -2.85 2.73
CA GLN A 96 1.44 -2.10 3.90
C GLN A 96 0.33 -1.31 4.57
N THR A 97 -0.46 -0.55 3.80
CA THR A 97 -1.60 0.19 4.34
C THR A 97 -2.59 -0.75 5.03
N GLN A 98 -2.95 -1.87 4.39
CA GLN A 98 -3.82 -2.87 5.01
C GLN A 98 -3.27 -3.42 6.33
N LEU A 99 -1.96 -3.66 6.42
CA LEU A 99 -1.33 -4.15 7.65
C LEU A 99 -1.26 -3.07 8.73
N ASN A 100 -0.98 -1.82 8.35
CA ASN A 100 -1.00 -0.69 9.27
C ASN A 100 -2.41 -0.42 9.80
N ASP A 101 -3.44 -0.55 8.98
CA ASP A 101 -4.83 -0.39 9.42
C ASP A 101 -5.23 -1.47 10.44
N MET A 102 -4.63 -2.65 10.37
CA MET A 102 -4.81 -3.71 11.38
C MET A 102 -4.06 -3.43 12.68
N CYS A 103 -2.99 -2.63 12.63
CA CYS A 103 -2.10 -2.37 13.75
C CYS A 103 -2.29 -0.94 14.28
N HIS A 104 -3.00 -0.79 15.39
CA HIS A 104 -3.20 0.51 16.04
C HIS A 104 -1.94 0.95 16.80
N ILE A 105 -0.90 1.37 16.07
CA ILE A 105 0.37 1.83 16.63
C ILE A 105 0.27 3.33 16.91
N ILE A 106 0.08 3.68 18.19
CA ILE A 106 0.06 5.07 18.63
C ILE A 106 1.46 5.42 19.16
N SER A 107 2.01 6.58 18.79
CA SER A 107 3.24 7.07 19.40
C SER A 107 3.01 7.45 20.85
N THR A 108 3.96 7.16 21.74
CA THR A 108 3.84 7.58 23.14
C THR A 108 3.68 9.10 23.24
N PRO A 109 2.66 9.61 23.97
CA PRO A 109 2.45 11.04 24.13
C PRO A 109 3.70 11.73 24.70
N GLY A 110 4.03 12.89 24.15
CA GLY A 110 5.16 13.70 24.58
C GLY A 110 6.46 13.43 23.81
N ARG A 111 7.60 13.49 24.51
CA ARG A 111 8.95 13.39 23.90
C ARG A 111 9.61 12.01 24.09
N ALA A 112 8.91 11.07 24.73
CA ALA A 112 9.43 9.73 24.93
C ALA A 112 9.38 8.97 23.60
N LYS A 113 10.49 8.29 23.25
CA LYS A 113 10.49 7.35 22.13
C LYS A 113 9.76 6.08 22.57
N GLY A 114 8.78 5.63 21.78
CA GLY A 114 8.05 4.40 22.08
C GLY A 114 6.71 4.33 21.37
N VAL A 115 6.02 3.21 21.60
CA VAL A 115 4.65 2.95 21.17
C VAL A 115 3.79 2.87 22.41
N GLU A 116 2.66 3.57 22.41
CA GLU A 116 1.59 3.40 23.39
C GLU A 116 0.58 2.39 22.86
N VAL A 117 0.12 1.53 23.75
CA VAL A 117 -1.02 0.63 23.51
C VAL A 117 -2.08 0.97 24.55
N SER A 118 -3.33 1.13 24.14
CA SER A 118 -4.41 1.48 25.06
C SER A 118 -4.61 0.37 26.09
N PHE A 119 -4.30 0.67 27.36
CA PHE A 119 -4.50 -0.28 28.46
C PHE A 119 -5.96 -0.76 28.54
N GLN A 120 -6.92 0.14 28.28
CA GLN A 120 -8.33 -0.19 28.32
C GLN A 120 -8.73 -1.19 27.24
N GLU A 121 -8.22 -1.02 26.02
CA GLU A 121 -8.47 -1.95 24.91
C GLU A 121 -7.82 -3.31 25.18
N LEU A 122 -6.56 -3.29 25.63
CA LEU A 122 -5.81 -4.50 25.99
C LEU A 122 -6.54 -5.29 27.10
N LEU A 123 -7.07 -4.59 28.10
CA LEU A 123 -7.81 -5.22 29.19
C LEU A 123 -9.12 -5.86 28.68
N LYS A 124 -9.87 -5.17 27.82
CA LYS A 124 -11.11 -5.73 27.23
C LYS A 124 -10.82 -6.99 26.43
N GLU A 125 -9.81 -6.96 25.58
CA GLU A 125 -9.38 -8.11 24.77
C GLU A 125 -9.00 -9.30 25.67
N ARG A 126 -8.18 -9.05 26.70
CA ARG A 126 -7.77 -10.09 27.66
C ARG A 126 -8.94 -10.69 28.45
N VAL A 127 -9.91 -9.87 28.85
CA VAL A 127 -11.11 -10.36 29.53
C VAL A 127 -11.96 -11.22 28.59
N GLN A 128 -12.14 -10.80 27.34
CA GLN A 128 -12.88 -11.59 26.33
C GLN A 128 -12.20 -12.93 26.03
N ASP A 129 -10.88 -12.94 25.89
CA ASP A 129 -10.07 -14.16 25.73
C ASP A 129 -10.28 -15.15 26.89
N LEU A 130 -10.27 -14.65 28.12
CA LEU A 130 -10.49 -15.47 29.32
C LEU A 130 -11.90 -16.06 29.35
N LEU A 131 -12.92 -15.25 29.07
CA LEU A 131 -14.31 -15.72 29.00
C LEU A 131 -14.49 -16.80 27.94
N THR A 132 -13.90 -16.61 26.76
CA THR A 132 -13.97 -17.57 25.65
C THR A 132 -13.27 -18.88 26.01
N LYS A 133 -12.11 -18.82 26.67
CA LYS A 133 -11.40 -20.02 27.17
C LYS A 133 -12.23 -20.77 28.21
N ILE A 134 -12.86 -20.06 29.14
CA ILE A 134 -13.73 -20.67 30.16
C ILE A 134 -14.93 -21.36 29.50
N GLN A 135 -15.61 -20.70 28.54
CA GLN A 135 -16.73 -21.31 27.81
C GLN A 135 -16.31 -22.58 27.06
N ASN A 136 -15.16 -22.55 26.39
CA ASN A 136 -14.63 -23.72 25.66
C ASN A 136 -14.26 -24.88 26.60
N LEU A 137 -13.76 -24.59 27.80
CA LEU A 137 -13.49 -25.61 28.82
C LEU A 137 -14.79 -26.24 29.35
N ILE A 138 -15.80 -25.42 29.62
CA ILE A 138 -17.12 -25.89 30.06
C ILE A 138 -17.78 -26.78 29.00
N LEU A 139 -17.68 -26.39 27.72
CA LEU A 139 -18.18 -27.19 26.59
C LEU A 139 -17.45 -28.54 26.48
N LYS A 140 -16.12 -28.56 26.66
CA LYS A 140 -15.33 -29.80 26.65
C LYS A 140 -15.60 -30.73 27.83
N MET A 141 -16.04 -30.20 28.97
CA MET A 141 -16.41 -31.01 30.14
C MET A 141 -17.84 -31.58 30.06
N LYS A 142 -18.65 -31.12 29.10
CA LYS A 142 -20.03 -31.58 28.87
C LYS A 142 -20.15 -32.68 27.80
N VAL A 143 -19.04 -33.07 27.17
CA VAL A 143 -18.92 -34.19 26.21
C VAL A 143 -18.28 -35.37 26.93
#